data_AF-A0A8S3K1Q0-F1
#
_entry.id   AF-A0A8S3K1Q0-F1
#
_cell.length_a   1.000
_cell.length_b   1.000
_cell.length_c   1.000
_cell.angle_alpha   90.00
_cell.angle_beta   90.00
_cell.angle_gamma   90.00
#
_symmetry.space_group_name_H-M   'P 1'
#
loop_
_entity.id
_entity.type
_entity.pdbx_description
1 polymer ?
#
loop_
_entity_poly.entity_id
_entity_poly.type
_entity_poly.pdbx_seq_one_letter_code
_entity_poly.pdbx_strand_id
1 'polypeptide(L)'
;MSNFTTVKLYIYDISYGLASSLGSSLLGKQIDGVWHTGVGVYGREYLFGSSGVSYTPPEEIHRQGLAPKPKVVDLGQTKKTLAEIQTWVSQKS
;
A
#
# COMPACT_ATOMS: atom_id res chain seq x y z
N MET A 1 -21.83 2.31 20.77
CA MET A 1 -21.73 1.66 19.45
C MET A 1 -20.26 1.58 19.07
N SER A 2 -19.70 0.39 18.80
CA SER A 2 -18.32 0.29 18.33
C SER A 2 -18.29 0.62 16.84
N ASN A 3 -17.71 1.75 16.46
CA ASN A 3 -17.57 2.13 15.07
C ASN A 3 -16.39 1.35 14.46
N PHE A 4 -16.72 0.36 13.64
CA PHE A 4 -15.75 -0.35 12.82
C PHE A 4 -15.46 0.46 11.56
N THR A 5 -14.19 0.54 11.17
CA THR A 5 -13.77 1.18 9.91
C THR A 5 -13.14 0.15 9.00
N THR A 6 -13.57 0.11 7.73
CA THR A 6 -12.96 -0.76 6.72
C THR A 6 -11.51 -0.39 6.48
N VAL A 7 -10.65 -1.39 6.46
CA VAL A 7 -9.25 -1.30 6.11
C VAL A 7 -9.07 -1.91 4.72
N LYS A 8 -8.35 -1.21 3.85
CA LYS A 8 -8.03 -1.62 2.49
C LYS A 8 -6.56 -1.98 2.39
N LEU A 9 -6.22 -2.88 1.48
CA LEU A 9 -4.85 -3.16 1.05
C LEU A 9 -4.71 -2.71 -0.40
N TYR A 10 -3.77 -1.81 -0.63
CA TYR A 10 -3.34 -1.40 -1.96
C TYR A 10 -2.14 -2.28 -2.36
N ILE A 11 -2.19 -2.87 -3.55
CA ILE A 11 -1.18 -3.79 -4.06
C ILE A 11 -0.70 -3.25 -5.41
N TYR A 12 0.56 -2.84 -5.46
CA TYR A 12 1.23 -2.28 -6.61
C TYR A 12 2.19 -3.30 -7.21
N ASP A 13 2.16 -3.48 -8.53
CA ASP A 13 3.29 -4.06 -9.25
C ASP A 13 4.21 -2.92 -9.70
N ILE A 14 5.27 -2.65 -8.93
CA ILE A 14 6.22 -1.56 -9.22
C ILE A 14 7.09 -1.86 -10.44
N SER A 15 7.03 -3.08 -10.99
CA SER A 15 7.66 -3.41 -12.26
C SER A 15 6.83 -3.03 -13.49
N TYR A 16 5.59 -2.54 -13.31
CA TYR A 16 4.67 -2.23 -14.40
C TYR A 16 4.45 -3.42 -15.36
N GLY A 17 4.36 -4.64 -14.84
CA GLY A 17 4.19 -5.87 -15.62
C GLY A 17 5.48 -6.43 -16.23
N LEU A 18 6.59 -5.70 -16.16
CA LEU A 18 7.87 -6.15 -16.73
C LEU A 18 8.40 -7.40 -16.05
N ALA A 19 8.19 -7.56 -14.74
CA ALA A 19 8.59 -8.77 -14.03
C ALA A 19 7.90 -10.01 -14.61
N SER A 20 6.59 -9.93 -14.86
CA SER A 20 5.82 -11.03 -15.48
C SER A 20 6.28 -11.34 -16.90
N SER A 21 6.72 -10.32 -17.65
CA SER A 21 7.11 -10.47 -19.06
C SER A 21 8.57 -10.95 -19.23
N LEU A 22 9.48 -10.52 -18.34
CA LEU A 22 10.93 -10.68 -18.51
C LEU A 22 11.58 -11.52 -17.41
N GLY A 23 10.86 -11.87 -16.35
CA GLY A 23 11.41 -12.54 -15.16
C GLY A 23 12.16 -13.82 -15.51
N SER A 24 11.57 -14.67 -16.35
CA SER A 24 12.21 -15.91 -16.81
C SER A 24 13.54 -15.67 -17.54
N SER A 25 13.62 -14.63 -18.38
CA SER A 25 14.83 -14.32 -19.15
C SER A 25 15.92 -13.67 -18.30
N LEU A 26 15.56 -12.80 -17.36
CA LEU A 26 16.53 -12.02 -16.57
C LEU A 26 16.97 -12.74 -15.29
N LEU A 27 16.06 -13.48 -14.65
CA LEU A 27 16.28 -14.10 -13.34
C LEU A 27 16.33 -15.63 -13.41
N GLY A 28 16.12 -16.21 -14.59
CA GLY A 28 15.99 -17.66 -14.76
C GLY A 28 14.74 -18.25 -14.08
N LYS A 29 13.82 -17.40 -13.63
CA LYS A 29 12.62 -17.79 -12.89
C LYS A 29 11.45 -16.86 -13.25
N GLN A 30 10.30 -17.46 -13.53
CA GLN A 30 9.06 -16.73 -13.68
C GLN A 30 8.64 -16.08 -12.35
N ILE A 31 8.40 -14.77 -12.39
CA ILE A 31 7.84 -13.99 -11.28
C ILE A 31 6.71 -13.12 -11.80
N ASP A 32 5.60 -13.03 -11.06
CA ASP A 32 4.39 -12.37 -11.57
C ASP A 32 4.40 -10.84 -11.42
N GLY A 33 5.32 -10.30 -10.62
CA GLY A 33 5.36 -8.89 -10.28
C GLY A 33 6.44 -8.59 -9.25
N VAL A 34 6.77 -7.30 -9.12
CA VAL A 34 7.50 -6.80 -7.96
C VAL A 34 6.49 -6.06 -7.09
N TRP A 35 6.14 -6.65 -5.96
CA TRP A 35 5.00 -6.20 -5.17
C TRP A 35 5.43 -5.15 -4.14
N HIS A 36 4.77 -4.00 -4.16
CA HIS A 36 4.76 -3.05 -3.05
C HIS A 36 3.32 -2.90 -2.54
N THR A 37 3.15 -2.69 -1.23
CA THR A 37 1.81 -2.62 -0.64
C THR A 37 1.67 -1.46 0.32
N GLY A 38 0.47 -0.88 0.37
CA GLY A 38 0.06 0.14 1.33
C GLY A 38 -1.22 -0.25 2.05
N VAL A 39 -1.36 0.18 3.32
CA VAL A 39 -2.58 -0.06 4.11
C VAL A 39 -3.44 1.20 4.10
N GLY A 40 -4.67 1.07 3.65
CA GLY A 40 -5.66 2.14 3.54
C GLY A 40 -6.66 2.16 4.68
N VAL A 41 -6.78 3.28 5.39
CA VAL A 41 -7.85 3.49 6.38
C VAL A 41 -8.05 4.99 6.63
N TYR A 42 -9.28 5.42 6.91
CA TYR A 42 -9.61 6.83 7.15
C TYR A 42 -9.15 7.80 6.04
N GLY A 43 -9.26 7.37 4.77
CA GLY A 43 -8.84 8.18 3.62
C GLY A 43 -7.33 8.37 3.50
N ARG A 44 -6.53 7.58 4.22
CA ARG A 44 -5.07 7.61 4.18
C ARG A 44 -4.55 6.25 3.79
N GLU A 45 -3.54 6.26 2.94
CA GLU A 45 -2.70 5.11 2.67
C GLU A 45 -1.39 5.25 3.42
N TYR A 46 -1.05 4.24 4.20
CA TYR A 46 0.19 4.15 4.97
C TYR A 46 1.17 3.23 4.25
N LEU A 47 2.38 3.71 4.01
CA LEU A 47 3.45 2.99 3.32
C LEU A 47 4.71 2.98 4.19
N PHE A 48 5.55 1.96 4.01
CA PHE A 48 6.84 1.86 4.66
C PHE A 48 7.95 2.06 3.63
N GLY A 49 8.81 3.05 3.86
CA GLY A 49 9.92 3.40 2.99
C GLY A 49 11.23 3.57 3.76
N SER A 50 12.21 4.18 3.10
CA SER A 50 13.54 4.43 3.68
C SER A 50 13.53 5.30 4.93
N SER A 51 12.54 6.19 5.06
CA SER A 51 12.36 7.09 6.21
C SER A 51 11.29 6.61 7.19
N GLY A 52 11.03 5.30 7.23
CA GLY A 52 10.01 4.72 8.12
C GLY A 52 8.60 4.76 7.53
N VAL A 53 7.60 4.85 8.40
CA VAL A 53 6.19 4.88 7.99
C VAL A 53 5.80 6.31 7.59
N SER A 54 5.23 6.46 6.40
CA SER A 54 4.62 7.69 5.90
C SER A 54 3.17 7.44 5.48
N TYR A 55 2.41 8.51 5.25
CA TYR A 55 1.06 8.39 4.72
C TYR A 55 0.72 9.50 3.74
N THR A 56 -0.22 9.21 2.86
CA THR A 56 -0.74 10.16 1.84
C THR A 56 -2.17 9.76 1.45
N PRO A 57 -3.00 10.68 0.95
CA PRO A 57 -4.27 10.32 0.34
C PRO A 57 -4.05 9.38 -0.87
N PRO A 58 -4.78 8.26 -1.00
CA PRO A 58 -4.60 7.32 -2.10
C PRO A 58 -4.73 7.99 -3.49
N GLU A 59 -5.65 8.95 -3.63
CA GLU A 59 -5.85 9.69 -4.88
C GLU A 59 -4.66 10.56 -5.29
N GLU A 60 -3.79 10.93 -4.35
CA GLU A 60 -2.64 11.79 -4.62
C GLU A 60 -1.52 11.02 -5.32
N ILE A 61 -1.18 9.82 -4.82
CA ILE A 61 -0.20 8.92 -5.43
C ILE A 61 -0.55 8.65 -6.91
N HIS A 62 -1.81 8.32 -7.18
CA HIS A 62 -2.26 7.98 -8.53
C HIS A 62 -2.27 9.20 -9.46
N ARG A 63 -2.73 10.36 -8.97
CA ARG A 63 -2.85 11.57 -9.78
C ARG A 63 -1.49 12.11 -10.21
N GLN A 64 -0.49 11.99 -9.34
CA GLN A 64 0.87 12.44 -9.63
C GLN A 64 1.67 11.43 -10.47
N GLY A 65 1.10 10.26 -10.79
CA GLY A 65 1.78 9.21 -11.55
C GLY A 65 2.98 8.63 -10.81
N LEU A 66 3.03 8.76 -9.49
CA LEU A 66 4.16 8.32 -8.67
C LEU A 66 4.17 6.80 -8.44
N ALA A 67 3.04 6.13 -8.70
CA ALA A 67 2.93 4.69 -8.63
C ALA A 67 2.00 4.14 -9.73
N PRO A 68 2.15 2.86 -10.12
CA PRO A 68 1.20 2.19 -10.99
C PRO A 68 -0.19 2.13 -10.35
N LYS A 69 -1.22 1.88 -11.16
CA LYS A 69 -2.57 1.66 -10.63
C LYS A 69 -2.59 0.38 -9.78
N PRO A 70 -3.00 0.43 -8.50
CA PRO A 70 -3.00 -0.72 -7.63
C PRO A 70 -4.23 -1.57 -7.87
N LYS A 71 -4.09 -2.85 -7.51
CA LYS A 71 -5.22 -3.67 -7.11
C LYS A 71 -5.59 -3.31 -5.67
N VAL A 72 -6.86 -3.06 -5.42
CA VAL A 72 -7.37 -2.74 -4.08
C VAL A 72 -8.22 -3.89 -3.59
N VAL A 73 -7.95 -4.37 -2.38
CA VAL A 73 -8.75 -5.42 -1.72
C VAL A 73 -9.14 -4.99 -0.32
N ASP A 74 -10.32 -5.39 0.14
CA ASP A 74 -10.71 -5.18 1.54
C ASP A 74 -9.92 -6.13 2.43
N LEU A 75 -9.15 -5.56 3.37
CA LEU A 75 -8.32 -6.31 4.31
C LEU A 75 -9.10 -6.71 5.57
N GLY A 76 -10.19 -6.00 5.87
CA GLY A 76 -11.06 -6.27 7.00
C GLY A 76 -11.54 -4.99 7.66
N GLN A 77 -11.75 -5.04 8.98
CA GLN A 77 -12.22 -3.92 9.78
C GLN A 77 -11.37 -3.70 11.02
N THR A 78 -11.23 -2.45 11.44
CA THR A 78 -10.54 -2.07 12.67
C THR A 78 -11.45 -1.30 13.63
N LYS A 79 -11.21 -1.48 14.93
CA LYS A 79 -11.78 -0.64 16.00
C LYS A 79 -10.87 0.53 16.39
N LYS A 80 -9.64 0.54 15.87
CA LYS A 80 -8.66 1.60 16.16
C LYS A 80 -9.11 2.90 15.53
N THR A 81 -9.10 3.95 16.32
CA THR A 81 -9.38 5.30 15.87
C THR A 81 -8.23 5.83 15.01
N LEU A 82 -8.51 6.86 14.21
CA LEU A 82 -7.47 7.58 13.46
C LEU A 82 -6.36 8.08 14.41
N ALA A 83 -6.72 8.61 15.58
CA ALA A 83 -5.76 9.12 16.56
C ALA A 83 -4.83 8.01 17.07
N GLU A 84 -5.37 6.85 17.47
CA GLU A 84 -4.54 5.70 17.91
C GLU A 84 -3.58 5.23 16.81
N ILE A 85 -4.04 5.18 15.57
CA ILE A 85 -3.21 4.80 14.42
C ILE A 85 -2.10 5.83 14.21
N GLN A 86 -2.41 7.12 14.23
CA GLN A 86 -1.42 8.18 14.07
C GLN A 86 -0.38 8.20 15.21
N THR A 87 -0.82 8.00 16.45
CA THR A 87 0.08 7.90 17.60
C THR A 87 1.04 6.72 17.42
N TRP A 88 0.54 5.56 16.98
CA TRP A 88 1.39 4.41 16.71
C TRP A 88 2.40 4.68 15.58
N VAL A 89 1.95 5.31 14.48
CA VAL A 89 2.82 5.66 13.35
C VAL A 89 3.93 6.62 13.78
N SER A 90 3.63 7.65 14.58
CA SER A 90 4.64 8.61 15.06
C SER A 90 5.74 8.00 15.93
N GLN A 91 5.53 6.79 16.48
CA GLN A 91 6.54 6.05 17.24
C GLN A 91 7.44 5.17 16.34
N LYS A 92 7.09 5.03 15.06
CA LYS A 92 7.75 4.16 14.07
C LYS A 92 8.39 4.94 12.92
N SER A 93 8.26 6.26 12.93
CA SER A 93 8.89 7.20 12.01
C SER A 93 10.16 7.78 12.61
#